data_AF-B3SF53-F1
#
_entry.id   AF-B3SF53-F1
#
_cell.length_a   1.000
_cell.length_b   1.000
_cell.length_c   1.000
_cell.angle_alpha   90.00
_cell.angle_beta   90.00
_cell.angle_gamma   90.00
#
_symmetry.space_group_name_H-M   'P 1'
#
loop_
_entity.id
_entity.type
_entity.pdbx_description
1 polymer ?
#
loop_
_entity_poly.entity_id
_entity_poly.type
_entity_poly.pdbx_seq_one_letter_code
_entity_poly.pdbx_strand_id
1 'polypeptide(L)'
;GPILKIEVSAGTSNVGPVALAQDKKRIIWNIGTKFPRNLEATLNAVVLFGNKITDKVHVDDEFCIGKNAYAQIRFKINSFTFSSCQLDPHSVNTSPNAHYKSNYVTEFAASQYRIWNSFGDAPIALTQNLQNEVSEKKLSQQY
;
A
#
# COMPACT_ATOMS: atom_id res chain seq x y z
N GLY A 1 -17.75 -12.54 8.14
CA GLY A 1 -18.81 -11.52 8.14
C GLY A 1 -18.19 -10.19 8.48
N PRO A 2 -18.98 -9.15 8.78
CA PRO A 2 -18.45 -7.85 9.19
C PRO A 2 -17.68 -7.99 10.51
N ILE A 3 -16.66 -7.16 10.69
CA ILE A 3 -15.97 -6.99 11.97
C ILE A 3 -16.93 -6.26 12.91
N LEU A 4 -17.23 -6.89 14.04
CA LEU A 4 -18.10 -6.30 15.07
C LEU A 4 -17.29 -5.50 16.07
N LYS A 5 -16.13 -6.04 16.46
CA LYS A 5 -15.31 -5.47 17.52
C LYS A 5 -13.85 -5.85 17.32
N ILE A 6 -12.97 -4.96 17.75
CA ILE A 6 -11.53 -5.17 17.84
C ILE A 6 -11.15 -4.92 19.29
N GLU A 7 -10.47 -5.89 19.89
CA GLU A 7 -9.93 -5.78 21.24
C GLU A 7 -8.41 -5.77 21.14
N VAL A 8 -7.83 -4.58 21.31
CA VAL A 8 -6.37 -4.42 21.35
C VAL A 8 -5.89 -4.81 22.74
N SER A 9 -4.97 -5.77 22.83
CA SER A 9 -4.42 -6.18 24.11
C SER A 9 -3.71 -5.00 24.77
N ALA A 10 -4.08 -4.68 26.02
CA ALA A 10 -3.53 -3.54 26.74
C ALA A 10 -1.99 -3.60 26.75
N GLY A 11 -1.34 -2.49 26.38
CA GLY A 11 0.13 -2.37 26.36
C GLY A 11 0.85 -2.99 25.17
N THR A 12 0.15 -3.51 24.15
CA THR A 12 0.79 -4.20 23.01
C THR A 12 0.86 -3.40 21.72
N SER A 13 0.03 -2.37 21.55
CA SER A 13 0.26 -1.37 20.51
C SER A 13 1.33 -0.42 21.00
N ASN A 14 2.54 -0.54 20.44
CA ASN A 14 3.64 0.38 20.77
C ASN A 14 3.56 1.69 19.97
N VAL A 15 2.70 1.76 18.94
CA VAL A 15 2.55 2.95 18.11
C VAL A 15 1.09 3.14 17.68
N GLY A 16 0.57 4.35 17.87
CA GLY A 16 -0.59 4.82 17.13
C GLY A 16 -1.95 4.16 17.47
N PRO A 17 -3.07 4.83 17.12
CA PRO A 17 -4.40 4.28 17.37
C PRO A 17 -4.80 3.25 16.31
N VAL A 18 -5.68 2.34 16.73
CA VAL A 18 -6.35 1.35 15.87
C VAL A 18 -7.83 1.73 15.76
N ALA A 19 -8.37 1.72 14.55
CA ALA A 19 -9.76 2.03 14.26
C ALA A 19 -10.37 0.99 13.33
N LEU A 20 -11.69 0.83 13.41
CA LEU A 20 -12.45 0.03 12.46
C LEU A 20 -12.90 0.89 11.28
N ALA A 21 -12.73 0.41 10.04
CA ALA A 21 -13.24 1.10 8.86
C ALA A 21 -14.78 1.13 8.85
N GLN A 22 -15.36 2.15 8.21
CA GLN A 22 -16.82 2.32 8.12
C GLN A 22 -17.53 1.12 7.46
N ASP A 23 -16.86 0.48 6.51
CA ASP A 23 -17.34 -0.73 5.84
C ASP A 23 -17.34 -1.98 6.74
N LYS A 24 -16.74 -1.89 7.94
CA LYS A 24 -16.52 -2.99 8.88
C LYS A 24 -15.78 -4.19 8.27
N LYS A 25 -15.01 -3.98 7.19
CA LYS A 25 -14.23 -5.03 6.51
C LYS A 25 -12.74 -4.91 6.76
N ARG A 26 -12.28 -3.75 7.26
CA ARG A 26 -10.86 -3.45 7.41
C ARG A 26 -10.54 -2.84 8.77
N ILE A 27 -9.36 -3.18 9.27
CA ILE A 27 -8.75 -2.56 10.43
C ILE A 27 -7.77 -1.50 9.94
N ILE A 28 -7.84 -0.31 10.52
CA ILE A 28 -6.95 0.82 10.20
C ILE A 28 -6.03 1.03 11.40
N TRP A 29 -4.72 0.90 11.19
CA TRP A 29 -3.71 1.15 12.21
C TRP A 29 -2.86 2.36 11.82
N ASN A 30 -2.94 3.44 12.60
CA ASN A 30 -2.32 4.71 12.29
C ASN A 30 -0.98 4.86 13.02
N ILE A 31 0.12 4.35 12.44
CA ILE A 31 1.47 4.36 13.04
C ILE A 31 2.05 5.79 13.20
N GLY A 32 1.47 6.81 12.57
CA GLY A 32 1.90 8.20 12.73
C GLY A 32 3.28 8.48 12.11
N THR A 33 3.89 9.61 12.49
CA THR A 33 5.15 10.12 11.89
C THR A 33 6.40 9.77 12.68
N LYS A 34 6.26 9.33 13.94
CA LYS A 34 7.38 8.98 14.81
C LYS A 34 7.45 7.47 14.95
N PHE A 35 8.30 6.84 14.13
CA PHE A 35 8.60 5.42 14.28
C PHE A 35 9.47 5.22 15.52
N PRO A 36 9.25 4.15 16.32
CA PRO A 36 10.13 3.78 17.41
C PRO A 36 11.59 3.64 16.99
N ARG A 37 12.52 3.90 17.93
CA ARG A 37 13.97 3.85 17.66
C ARG A 37 14.45 2.46 17.21
N ASN A 38 13.80 1.40 17.68
CA ASN A 38 14.10 0.02 17.29
C ASN A 38 13.55 -0.33 15.90
N LEU A 39 12.93 0.61 15.19
CA LEU A 39 12.35 0.40 13.85
C LEU A 39 11.32 -0.73 13.81
N GLU A 40 10.66 -0.99 14.94
CA GLU A 40 9.61 -2.01 15.05
C GLU A 40 8.29 -1.40 15.52
N ALA A 41 7.21 -1.77 14.83
CA ALA A 41 5.84 -1.50 15.25
C ALA A 41 5.12 -2.84 15.42
N THR A 42 4.44 -3.02 16.55
CA THR A 42 3.73 -4.24 16.92
C THR A 42 2.29 -3.91 17.27
N LEU A 43 1.37 -4.77 16.86
CA LEU A 43 -0.04 -4.71 17.22
C LEU A 43 -0.53 -6.13 17.55
N ASN A 44 -0.93 -6.36 18.80
CA ASN A 44 -1.65 -7.56 19.18
C ASN A 44 -3.12 -7.22 19.41
N ALA A 45 -4.00 -7.88 18.64
CA ALA A 45 -5.44 -7.62 18.71
C ALA A 45 -6.24 -8.90 18.48
N VAL A 46 -7.38 -8.99 19.16
CA VAL A 46 -8.41 -10.01 18.94
C VAL A 46 -9.54 -9.37 18.13
N VAL A 47 -9.93 -10.03 17.04
CA VAL A 47 -10.97 -9.54 16.13
C VAL A 47 -12.19 -10.43 16.24
N LEU A 48 -13.34 -9.82 16.56
CA LEU A 48 -14.62 -10.51 16.67
C LEU A 48 -15.42 -10.25 15.39
N PHE A 49 -15.73 -11.34 14.69
CA PHE A 49 -16.51 -11.31 13.45
C PHE A 49 -17.96 -11.67 13.71
N GLY A 50 -18.87 -10.96 13.02
CA GLY A 50 -20.29 -11.27 13.01
C GLY A 50 -20.65 -12.26 11.92
N ASN A 51 -21.88 -12.76 12.00
CA ASN A 51 -22.48 -13.60 10.97
C ASN A 51 -22.58 -12.83 9.65
N LYS A 52 -22.40 -13.53 8.53
CA LYS A 52 -22.65 -12.95 7.21
C LYS A 52 -24.15 -12.67 7.10
N ILE A 53 -24.53 -11.41 7.03
CA ILE A 53 -25.90 -11.02 6.69
C ILE A 53 -25.98 -11.09 5.16
N THR A 54 -26.80 -11.99 4.64
CA THR A 54 -26.98 -12.26 3.20
C THR A 54 -27.63 -11.11 2.43
N ASP A 55 -28.11 -10.07 3.12
CA ASP A 55 -29.16 -9.22 2.57
C ASP A 55 -28.72 -7.85 2.03
N LYS A 56 -27.43 -7.63 1.76
CA LYS A 56 -27.02 -6.39 1.08
C LYS A 56 -25.90 -6.59 0.08
N VAL A 57 -26.14 -6.03 -1.11
CA VAL A 57 -25.21 -5.65 -2.20
C VAL A 57 -23.95 -5.00 -1.64
N HIS A 58 -23.03 -5.80 -1.11
CA HIS A 58 -21.70 -5.35 -0.77
C HIS A 58 -20.80 -5.95 -1.83
N VAL A 59 -20.14 -5.07 -2.60
CA VAL A 59 -19.02 -5.49 -3.44
C VAL A 59 -17.94 -5.97 -2.48
N ASP A 60 -17.86 -7.29 -2.31
CA ASP A 60 -16.72 -7.93 -1.69
C ASP A 60 -15.55 -7.84 -2.68
N ASP A 61 -14.36 -7.64 -2.15
CA ASP A 61 -13.16 -7.79 -2.97
C ASP A 61 -13.12 -9.25 -3.41
N GLU A 62 -13.15 -9.48 -4.73
CA GLU A 62 -13.13 -10.82 -5.33
C GLU A 62 -11.94 -11.64 -4.86
N PHE A 63 -10.86 -10.99 -4.41
CA PHE A 63 -9.71 -11.66 -3.85
C PHE A 63 -9.88 -12.06 -2.38
N CYS A 64 -10.55 -11.24 -1.57
CA CYS A 64 -10.66 -11.42 -0.12
C CYS A 64 -11.79 -12.39 0.26
N ILE A 65 -11.78 -13.57 -0.35
CA ILE A 65 -12.77 -14.64 -0.14
C ILE A 65 -12.20 -15.68 0.85
N GLY A 66 -13.07 -16.19 1.72
CA GLY A 66 -12.72 -17.26 2.65
C GLY A 66 -11.72 -16.79 3.70
N LYS A 67 -10.51 -17.37 3.68
CA LYS A 67 -9.40 -17.00 4.57
C LYS A 67 -8.43 -16.02 3.93
N ASN A 68 -8.65 -15.58 2.69
CA ASN A 68 -7.74 -14.68 1.99
C ASN A 68 -7.88 -13.26 2.54
N ALA A 69 -6.74 -12.64 2.83
CA ALA A 69 -6.66 -11.28 3.34
C ALA A 69 -5.31 -10.67 2.96
N TYR A 70 -5.22 -9.34 3.05
CA TYR A 70 -3.97 -8.62 2.88
C TYR A 70 -3.83 -7.50 3.91
N ALA A 71 -2.58 -7.15 4.18
CA ALA A 71 -2.22 -5.89 4.81
C ALA A 71 -1.76 -4.91 3.73
N GLN A 72 -2.34 -3.71 3.67
CA GLN A 72 -1.85 -2.64 2.80
C GLN A 72 -1.16 -1.58 3.64
N ILE A 73 0.12 -1.33 3.37
CA ILE A 73 0.89 -0.28 4.03
C ILE A 73 0.83 0.97 3.18
N ARG A 74 0.44 2.08 3.80
CA ARG A 74 0.48 3.40 3.19
C ARG A 74 1.47 4.24 3.95
N PHE A 75 2.52 4.66 3.28
CA PHE A 75 3.57 5.48 3.86
C PHE A 75 4.09 6.48 2.85
N LYS A 76 4.69 7.53 3.38
CA LYS A 76 5.26 8.65 2.63
C LYS A 76 6.57 9.03 3.28
N ILE A 77 7.63 9.08 2.48
CA ILE A 77 8.98 9.45 2.90
C ILE A 77 9.32 10.74 2.17
N ASN A 78 9.49 11.82 2.93
CA ASN A 78 9.95 13.09 2.40
C ASN A 78 11.46 13.01 2.13
N SER A 79 11.94 13.77 1.15
CA SER A 79 13.36 13.90 0.82
C SER A 79 14.03 12.57 0.45
N PHE A 80 13.27 11.63 -0.12
CA PHE A 80 13.75 10.31 -0.52
C PHE A 80 13.32 9.98 -1.95
N THR A 81 14.18 9.25 -2.68
CA THR A 81 13.89 8.73 -4.02
C THR A 81 14.27 7.25 -4.08
N PHE A 82 13.36 6.41 -4.59
CA PHE A 82 13.60 4.98 -4.76
C PHE A 82 14.30 4.66 -6.09
N SER A 83 13.97 5.40 -7.15
CA SER A 83 14.55 5.22 -8.50
C SER A 83 15.89 5.90 -8.69
N SER A 84 16.42 6.55 -7.64
CA SER A 84 17.59 7.42 -7.72
C SER A 84 17.46 8.61 -8.69
N CYS A 85 16.26 8.89 -9.21
CA CYS A 85 16.01 10.03 -10.08
C CYS A 85 16.35 11.34 -9.35
N GLN A 86 17.22 12.15 -9.94
CA GLN A 86 17.64 13.46 -9.45
C GLN A 86 17.16 14.55 -10.40
N LEU A 87 16.77 15.70 -9.86
CA LEU A 87 16.46 16.90 -10.63
C LEU A 87 17.68 17.81 -10.58
N ASP A 88 18.17 18.28 -11.73
CA ASP A 88 19.21 19.31 -11.80
C ASP A 88 18.56 20.70 -11.91
N PRO A 89 18.62 21.55 -10.87
CA PRO A 89 18.01 22.88 -10.91
C PRO A 89 18.65 23.82 -11.93
N HIS A 90 19.91 23.58 -12.32
CA HIS A 90 20.63 24.44 -13.27
C HIS A 90 20.20 24.21 -14.72
N SER A 91 19.51 23.09 -14.97
CA SER A 91 18.96 22.78 -16.30
C SER A 91 17.74 23.63 -16.67
N VAL A 92 17.14 24.36 -15.71
CA VAL A 92 15.92 25.14 -15.93
C VAL A 92 16.26 26.56 -16.38
N ASN A 93 15.93 26.89 -17.62
CA ASN A 93 16.09 28.23 -18.18
C ASN A 93 14.74 28.93 -18.36
N THR A 94 14.66 30.22 -18.08
CA THR A 94 13.44 31.03 -18.20
C THR A 94 13.63 32.17 -19.21
N SER A 95 12.57 32.50 -19.95
CA SER A 95 12.58 33.62 -20.91
C SER A 95 11.42 34.58 -20.62
N PRO A 96 11.68 35.89 -20.47
CA PRO A 96 13.01 36.52 -20.49
C PRO A 96 13.87 36.07 -19.30
N ASN A 97 15.19 36.18 -19.45
CA ASN A 97 16.12 35.79 -18.38
C ASN A 97 15.81 36.63 -17.12
N ALA A 98 15.32 35.96 -16.09
CA ALA A 98 14.95 36.56 -14.83
C ALA A 98 15.58 35.74 -13.70
N HIS A 99 16.06 36.43 -12.66
CA HIS A 99 16.47 35.75 -11.43
C HIS A 99 15.23 35.25 -10.69
N TYR A 100 15.15 33.94 -10.46
CA TYR A 100 14.06 33.32 -9.70
C TYR A 100 14.62 32.37 -8.64
N LYS A 101 13.90 32.24 -7.52
CA LYS A 101 14.19 31.26 -6.48
C LYS A 101 13.45 29.96 -6.81
N SER A 102 14.19 28.93 -7.23
CA SER A 102 13.64 27.58 -7.45
C SER A 102 13.59 26.81 -6.13
N ASN A 103 12.48 26.11 -5.87
CA ASN A 103 12.36 25.16 -4.77
C ASN A 103 11.83 23.83 -5.34
N TYR A 104 12.47 22.73 -4.97
CA TYR A 104 12.03 21.39 -5.34
C TYR A 104 11.88 20.54 -4.08
N VAL A 105 10.95 19.59 -4.14
CA VAL A 105 10.67 18.65 -3.06
C VAL A 105 10.65 17.26 -3.66
N THR A 106 11.39 16.33 -3.06
CA THR A 106 11.32 14.91 -3.40
C THR A 106 10.46 14.20 -2.37
N GLU A 107 9.59 13.32 -2.87
CA GLU A 107 8.70 12.52 -2.04
C GLU A 107 8.57 11.12 -2.63
N PHE A 108 8.63 10.12 -1.77
CA PHE A 108 8.34 8.74 -2.12
C PHE A 108 7.12 8.27 -1.33
N ALA A 109 6.06 7.85 -2.03
CA ALA A 109 4.85 7.35 -1.41
C ALA A 109 4.47 5.98 -1.97
N ALA A 110 4.05 5.09 -1.09
CA ALA A 110 3.53 3.79 -1.49
C ALA A 110 2.09 3.90 -2.02
N SER A 111 1.85 3.45 -3.26
CA SER A 111 0.51 3.41 -3.85
C SER A 111 -0.25 2.14 -3.45
N GLN A 112 0.26 0.97 -3.82
CA GLN A 112 -0.37 -0.34 -3.62
C GLN A 112 0.58 -1.35 -2.97
N TYR A 113 1.27 -0.97 -1.90
CA TYR A 113 2.13 -1.88 -1.16
C TYR A 113 1.27 -2.85 -0.32
N ARG A 114 0.98 -4.03 -0.87
CA ARG A 114 0.16 -5.08 -0.25
C ARG A 114 1.00 -6.29 0.12
N ILE A 115 0.76 -6.81 1.31
CA ILE A 115 1.33 -8.05 1.82
C ILE A 115 0.18 -9.04 1.96
N TRP A 116 0.20 -10.09 1.15
CA TRP A 116 -0.83 -11.12 1.13
C TRP A 116 -0.57 -12.16 2.22
N ASN A 117 -1.62 -12.74 2.76
CA ASN A 117 -1.46 -13.91 3.61
C ASN A 117 -1.16 -15.16 2.76
N SER A 118 -0.52 -16.16 3.38
CA SER A 118 -0.04 -17.37 2.69
C SER A 118 -1.15 -18.38 2.34
N PHE A 119 -2.42 -18.06 2.61
CA PHE A 119 -3.54 -19.00 2.44
C PHE A 119 -4.24 -18.89 1.07
N GLY A 120 -3.83 -17.97 0.21
CA GLY A 120 -4.39 -17.79 -1.14
C GLY A 120 -3.31 -17.56 -2.19
N ASP A 121 -3.63 -17.87 -3.44
CA ASP A 121 -2.78 -17.52 -4.59
C ASP A 121 -2.69 -16.00 -4.67
N ALA A 122 -1.55 -15.41 -4.26
CA ALA A 122 -1.35 -13.98 -4.39
C ALA A 122 -1.59 -13.57 -5.86
N PRO A 123 -2.30 -12.46 -6.13
CA PRO A 123 -2.45 -11.99 -7.49
C PRO A 123 -1.06 -11.63 -7.97
N ILE A 124 -0.57 -12.40 -8.95
CA ILE A 124 0.73 -12.15 -9.55
C ILE A 124 0.64 -10.74 -10.11
N ALA A 125 1.54 -9.87 -9.66
CA ALA A 125 1.76 -8.60 -10.31
C ALA A 125 2.29 -8.93 -11.71
N LEU A 126 1.37 -9.09 -12.67
CA LEU A 126 1.72 -9.09 -14.08
C LEU A 126 2.32 -7.71 -14.32
N THR A 127 3.64 -7.66 -14.25
CA THR A 127 4.39 -6.53 -14.79
C THR A 127 3.99 -6.54 -16.25
N GLN A 128 3.22 -5.55 -16.69
CA GLN A 128 2.65 -5.45 -18.04
C GLN A 128 3.71 -5.43 -19.17
N ASN A 129 4.98 -5.65 -18.84
CA ASN A 129 6.11 -5.61 -19.75
C ASN A 129 6.69 -6.98 -20.13
N LEU A 130 6.13 -8.11 -19.67
CA LEU A 130 6.64 -9.45 -20.07
C LEU A 130 5.70 -10.25 -20.98
N GLN A 131 4.44 -9.85 -21.17
CA GLN A 131 3.55 -10.51 -22.14
C GLN A 131 3.75 -10.02 -23.58
N ASN A 132 4.38 -8.85 -23.76
CA ASN A 132 4.70 -8.33 -25.09
C ASN A 132 5.96 -8.99 -25.69
N GLU A 133 6.96 -9.34 -24.87
CA GLU A 133 8.18 -10.00 -25.37
C GLU A 133 7.97 -11.47 -25.78
N VAL A 134 7.05 -12.19 -25.13
CA VAL A 134 6.77 -13.59 -25.49
C VAL A 134 5.99 -13.68 -26.81
N SER A 135 5.22 -12.65 -27.16
CA SER A 135 4.49 -12.59 -28.43
C SER A 135 5.42 -12.24 -29.61
N GLU A 136 6.39 -11.33 -29.42
CA GLU A 136 7.38 -11.00 -30.47
C GLU A 136 8.39 -12.12 -30.73
N LYS A 137 8.75 -12.91 -29.71
CA LYS A 137 9.63 -14.09 -29.89
C LYS A 137 8.96 -15.26 -30.61
N LYS A 138 7.62 -15.33 -30.65
CA LYS A 138 6.90 -16.35 -31.44
C LYS A 138 6.75 -15.98 -32.92
N LEU A 139 6.70 -14.69 -33.25
CA LEU A 139 6.61 -14.21 -34.63
C LEU A 139 7.97 -14.22 -35.36
N SER A 140 9.08 -14.07 -34.63
CA SER A 140 10.44 -14.10 -35.20
C SER A 140 11.03 -15.51 -35.40
N GLN A 141 10.33 -16.56 -34.97
CA GLN A 141 10.69 -17.96 -35.28
C GLN A 141 9.84 -18.56 -36.41
N GLN A 142 8.98 -17.76 -37.05
CA GLN A 142 8.16 -18.15 -38.20
C GLN A 142 8.60 -17.51 -39.52
N TYR A 143 9.76 -16.86 -39.56
CA TYR A 143 10.41 -16.40 -40.79
C TYR A 143 11.85 -16.91 -40.86
#